data_AF-A0A661QZU7-F1
#
_entry.id   AF-A0A661QZU7-F1
#
_cell.length_a   1.000
_cell.length_b   1.000
_cell.length_c   1.000
_cell.angle_alpha   90.00
_cell.angle_beta   90.00
_cell.angle_gamma   90.00
#
_symmetry.space_group_name_H-M   'P 1'
#
loop_
_entity.id
_entity.type
_entity.pdbx_description
1 polymer ?
#
loop_
_entity_poly.entity_id
_entity_poly.type
_entity_poly.pdbx_seq_one_letter_code
_entity_poly.pdbx_strand_id
1 'polypeptide(L)'
;MPIRKSLTGSLADCRMHDSSQRGRSGRPLVSVIVRTKERPDLLREALASLAAQTYSPVEAVIVNDGGVGVAEIMDDFLSDIDHIRYIHQS
;
A
#
# COMPACT_ATOMS: atom_id res chain seq x y z
N MET A 1 -37.22 -43.91 24.77
CA MET A 1 -36.46 -43.36 23.62
C MET A 1 -37.42 -42.83 22.57
N PRO A 2 -37.35 -41.54 22.23
CA PRO A 2 -37.69 -41.07 20.89
C PRO A 2 -36.51 -40.33 20.25
N ILE A 3 -36.21 -40.70 19.01
CA ILE A 3 -35.15 -40.15 18.16
C ILE A 3 -35.73 -38.90 17.47
N ARG A 4 -35.15 -37.71 17.69
CA ARG A 4 -35.51 -36.49 16.95
C ARG A 4 -34.61 -36.35 15.72
N LYS A 5 -35.20 -36.20 14.54
CA LYS A 5 -34.51 -35.89 13.28
C LYS A 5 -34.58 -34.38 12.99
N SER A 6 -33.41 -33.82 12.69
CA SER A 6 -33.11 -32.85 11.63
C SER A 6 -33.95 -31.57 11.52
N LEU A 7 -33.34 -30.45 11.93
CA LEU A 7 -33.35 -29.24 11.11
C LEU A 7 -31.91 -28.79 10.87
N THR A 8 -31.57 -28.77 9.59
CA THR A 8 -30.29 -28.54 8.95
C THR A 8 -29.95 -27.06 8.95
N GLY A 9 -28.67 -26.73 9.12
CA GLY A 9 -28.08 -25.52 8.53
C GLY A 9 -28.01 -24.29 9.42
N SER A 10 -26.91 -24.20 10.16
CA SER A 10 -26.39 -23.03 10.86
C SER A 10 -26.41 -21.77 9.99
N LEU A 11 -26.93 -20.67 10.55
CA LEU A 11 -26.64 -19.31 10.14
C LEU A 11 -25.14 -19.04 10.30
N ALA A 12 -24.33 -19.41 9.31
CA ALA A 12 -22.92 -19.04 9.28
C ALA A 12 -22.40 -19.13 7.84
N ASP A 13 -22.69 -18.12 7.03
CA ASP A 13 -21.87 -17.84 5.85
C ASP A 13 -21.60 -16.34 5.74
N CYS A 14 -21.30 -15.72 6.88
CA CYS A 14 -20.39 -14.57 6.86
C CYS A 14 -18.99 -15.17 6.78
N ARG A 15 -18.38 -15.22 5.60
CA ARG A 15 -16.92 -15.33 5.48
C ARG A 15 -16.34 -14.10 6.17
N MET A 16 -16.12 -14.23 7.47
CA MET A 16 -15.17 -13.42 8.19
C MET A 16 -13.85 -13.60 7.44
N HIS A 17 -13.42 -12.57 6.72
CA HIS A 17 -12.02 -12.47 6.34
C HIS A 17 -11.26 -12.51 7.66
N ASP A 18 -10.65 -13.66 7.93
CA ASP A 18 -9.74 -13.86 9.05
C ASP A 18 -8.64 -12.81 8.94
N SER A 19 -8.83 -11.76 9.73
CA SER A 19 -7.88 -10.69 9.93
C SER A 19 -6.89 -11.18 10.99
N SER A 20 -6.20 -12.26 10.67
CA SER A 20 -5.10 -12.83 11.46
C SER A 20 -3.84 -11.99 11.35
N GLN A 21 -3.97 -10.68 11.58
CA GLN A 21 -2.86 -9.79 11.93
C GLN A 21 -2.88 -9.53 13.45
N ARG A 22 -3.13 -10.57 14.27
CA ARG A 22 -2.86 -10.53 15.71
C ARG A 22 -1.48 -11.11 15.95
N GLY A 23 -0.43 -10.32 15.69
CA GLY A 23 0.94 -10.81 15.89
C GLY A 23 2.09 -9.92 15.47
N ARG A 24 1.90 -8.60 15.28
CA ARG A 24 3.02 -7.68 15.10
C ARG A 24 2.94 -6.56 16.12
N SER A 25 3.81 -6.61 17.12
CA SER A 25 4.02 -5.57 18.15
C SER A 25 4.64 -4.28 17.61
N GLY A 26 4.55 -4.03 16.29
CA GLY A 26 5.09 -2.88 15.60
C GLY A 26 4.05 -2.26 14.66
N ARG A 27 4.23 -0.97 14.34
CA ARG A 27 3.39 -0.28 13.35
C ARG A 27 3.46 -1.01 12.00
N PRO A 28 2.33 -1.28 11.32
CA PRO A 28 2.36 -1.99 10.03
C PRO A 28 3.10 -1.16 8.97
N LEU A 29 3.82 -1.82 8.07
CA LEU A 29 4.38 -1.14 6.90
C LEU A 29 3.24 -0.67 5.99
N VAL A 30 3.27 0.60 5.61
CA VAL A 30 2.34 1.18 4.65
C VAL A 30 3.08 1.40 3.32
N SER A 31 2.66 0.69 2.28
CA SER A 31 3.19 0.88 0.92
C SER A 31 2.25 1.80 0.13
N VAL A 32 2.76 2.92 -0.37
CA VAL A 32 2.04 3.90 -1.20
C VAL A 32 2.51 3.77 -2.63
N ILE A 33 1.60 3.44 -3.55
CA ILE A 33 1.91 3.30 -4.97
C ILE A 33 1.50 4.58 -5.69
N VAL A 34 2.47 5.28 -6.27
CA VAL A 34 2.26 6.53 -7.01
C VAL A 34 2.49 6.26 -8.49
N ARG A 35 1.44 6.28 -9.30
CA ARG A 35 1.56 6.17 -10.76
C ARG A 35 1.66 7.56 -11.38
N THR A 36 2.64 7.78 -12.25
CA THR A 36 2.81 9.03 -13.00
C THR A 36 3.06 8.76 -14.48
N LYS A 37 2.68 9.72 -15.32
CA LYS A 37 2.93 9.75 -16.76
C LYS A 37 3.01 11.20 -17.20
N GLU A 38 4.18 11.61 -17.68
CA GLU A 38 4.44 12.95 -18.24
C GLU A 38 4.00 14.11 -17.32
N ARG A 39 4.03 13.92 -16.00
CA ARG A 39 3.59 14.90 -14.99
C ARG A 39 4.59 14.97 -13.83
N PRO A 40 5.78 15.54 -14.06
CA PRO A 40 6.85 15.60 -13.05
C PRO A 40 6.47 16.48 -11.85
N ASP A 41 5.75 17.58 -12.06
CA ASP A 41 5.40 18.52 -10.98
C ASP A 41 4.46 17.88 -9.94
N LEU A 42 3.43 17.17 -10.40
CA LEU A 42 2.52 16.43 -9.52
C LEU A 42 3.21 15.28 -8.79
N LEU A 43 4.22 14.66 -9.41
CA LEU A 43 5.03 13.65 -8.74
C LEU A 43 5.84 14.29 -7.61
N ARG A 44 6.45 15.46 -7.83
CA ARG A 44 7.17 16.20 -6.79
C ARG A 44 6.24 16.56 -5.63
N GLU A 45 5.03 17.05 -5.90
CA GLU A 45 4.04 17.34 -4.86
C GLU A 45 3.63 16.09 -4.07
N ALA A 46 3.42 14.96 -4.76
CA ALA A 46 3.08 13.70 -4.12
C ALA A 46 4.22 13.19 -3.22
N LEU A 47 5.47 13.27 -3.68
CA LEU A 47 6.64 12.89 -2.89
C LEU A 47 6.86 13.83 -1.70
N ALA A 48 6.65 15.14 -1.88
CA ALA A 48 6.70 16.10 -0.78
C ALA A 48 5.63 15.81 0.29
N SER A 49 4.43 15.41 -0.14
CA SER A 49 3.36 14.98 0.78
C SER A 49 3.72 13.70 1.54
N LEU A 50 4.45 12.77 0.90
CA LEU A 50 4.95 11.55 1.53
C LEU A 50 6.08 11.85 2.53
N ALA A 51 7.03 12.72 2.17
CA ALA A 51 8.10 13.18 3.05
C ALA A 51 7.56 13.92 4.30
N ALA A 52 6.43 14.62 4.18
CA ALA A 52 5.79 15.31 5.29
C ALA A 52 4.95 14.40 6.21
N GLN A 53 4.84 13.09 5.94
CA GLN A 53 4.03 12.19 6.77
C GLN A 53 4.68 11.94 8.13
N THR A 54 3.85 11.90 9.18
CA THR A 54 4.28 11.59 10.55
C THR A 54 4.25 10.09 10.87
N TYR A 55 3.72 9.28 9.93
CA TYR A 55 3.69 7.83 10.05
C TYR A 55 4.98 7.22 9.50
N SER A 56 5.56 6.30 10.26
CA SER A 56 6.66 5.43 9.84
C SER A 56 6.39 4.04 10.41
N PRO A 57 6.62 2.95 9.66
CA PRO A 57 7.36 2.90 8.38
C PRO A 57 6.48 3.06 7.12
N VAL A 58 6.98 3.79 6.12
CA VAL A 58 6.33 4.01 4.80
C VAL A 58 7.27 3.58 3.66
N GLU A 59 6.73 2.89 2.66
CA GLU A 59 7.40 2.57 1.39
C GLU A 59 6.68 3.32 0.25
N ALA A 60 7.42 4.06 -0.57
CA ALA A 60 6.90 4.71 -1.78
C ALA A 60 7.29 3.91 -3.02
N VAL A 61 6.31 3.46 -3.81
CA VAL A 61 6.51 2.75 -5.08
C VAL A 61 6.03 3.63 -6.23
N ILE A 62 6.96 4.22 -6.98
CA ILE A 62 6.68 5.10 -8.10
C ILE A 62 6.66 4.26 -9.38
N VAL A 63 5.57 4.32 -10.13
CA VAL A 63 5.43 3.65 -11.42
C VAL A 63 5.30 4.70 -12.52
N ASN A 64 6.27 4.77 -13.42
CA ASN A 64 6.26 5.64 -14.59
C ASN A 64 5.71 4.89 -15.81
N ASP A 65 4.53 5.27 -16.29
CA ASP A 65 3.77 4.62 -17.39
C ASP A 65 4.19 5.13 -18.79
N GLY A 66 5.49 5.32 -18.97
CA GLY A 66 6.11 5.89 -20.18
C GLY A 66 6.24 7.42 -20.16
N GLY A 67 7.11 7.95 -21.03
CA GLY A 67 7.41 9.38 -21.15
C GLY A 67 8.76 9.77 -20.55
N VAL A 68 8.89 11.01 -20.09
CA VAL A 68 10.14 11.57 -19.56
C VAL A 68 10.60 10.82 -18.30
N GLY A 69 11.91 10.59 -18.18
CA GLY A 69 12.51 10.03 -16.97
C GLY A 69 12.31 10.97 -15.78
N VAL A 70 11.70 10.47 -14.72
CA VAL A 70 11.44 11.23 -13.47
C VAL A 70 12.39 10.81 -12.34
N ALA A 71 13.46 10.10 -12.68
CA ALA A 71 14.43 9.58 -11.71
C ALA A 71 15.09 10.69 -10.89
N GLU A 72 15.43 11.81 -11.51
CA GLU A 72 16.05 12.97 -10.85
C GLU A 72 15.16 13.56 -9.74
N ILE A 73 13.84 13.45 -9.88
CA ILE A 73 12.90 13.96 -8.87
C ILE A 73 12.98 13.11 -7.60
N MET A 74 13.26 11.82 -7.73
CA MET A 74 13.35 10.91 -6.59
C MET A 74 14.60 11.17 -5.75
N ASP A 75 15.71 11.59 -6.38
CA ASP A 75 16.97 11.85 -5.70
C ASP A 75 16.82 12.90 -4.59
N ASP A 76 15.95 13.91 -4.81
CA ASP A 76 15.62 14.94 -3.83
C ASP A 76 14.99 14.38 -2.54
N PHE A 77 14.30 13.23 -2.61
CA PHE A 77 13.51 12.69 -1.50
C PHE A 77 14.10 11.42 -0.87
N LEU A 78 15.26 10.94 -1.36
CA LEU A 78 15.93 9.75 -0.81
C LEU A 78 16.33 9.88 0.67
N SER A 79 16.46 11.12 1.16
CA SER A 79 16.80 11.39 2.58
C SER A 79 15.58 11.42 3.50
N ASP A 80 14.38 11.66 2.95
CA ASP A 80 13.17 11.89 3.74
C ASP A 80 12.24 10.66 3.78
N ILE A 81 12.33 9.77 2.79
CA ILE A 81 11.47 8.59 2.67
C ILE A 81 12.31 7.33 2.90
N ASP A 82 11.91 6.52 3.90
CA ASP A 82 12.62 5.30 4.31
C ASP A 82 12.94 4.37 3.13
N HIS A 83 11.97 4.18 2.24
CA HIS A 83 12.10 3.30 1.08
C HIS A 83 11.42 3.87 -0.17
N ILE A 84 12.20 4.12 -1.21
CA ILE A 84 11.70 4.53 -2.54
C ILE A 84 12.01 3.42 -3.55
N ARG A 85 10.99 2.96 -4.28
CA ARG A 85 11.12 2.01 -5.38
C ARG A 85 10.58 2.64 -6.66
N TYR A 86 11.35 2.57 -7.74
CA TYR A 86 10.94 3.07 -9.05
C TYR A 86 10.78 1.95 -10.06
N ILE A 87 9.65 1.94 -10.74
CA ILE A 87 9.29 0.99 -11.79
C ILE A 87 8.99 1.79 -13.05
N HIS A 88 9.72 1.56 -14.12
CA HIS A 88 9.41 2.11 -15.44
C HIS A 88 8.66 1.06 -16.25
N GLN A 89 7.50 1.43 -16.79
CA GLN A 89 6.76 0.63 -17.77
C GLN A 89 7.06 1.19 -19.17
N SER A 90 7.57 0.31 -20.04
CA SER A 90 7.97 0.57 -21.43
C SER A 90 6.82 0.37 -22.40
#